data_AF-A0A059LJ63-F1
#
_entry.id   AF-A0A059LJ63-F1
#
_cell.length_a   1.000
_cell.length_b   1.000
_cell.length_c   1.000
_cell.angle_alpha   90.00
_cell.angle_beta   90.00
_cell.angle_gamma   90.00
#
_symmetry.space_group_name_H-M   'P 1'
#
loop_
_entity.id
_entity.type
_entity.pdbx_description
1 polymer ?
#
loop_
_entity_poly.entity_id
_entity_poly.type
_entity_poly.pdbx_seq_one_letter_code
_entity_poly.pdbx_strand_id
1 'polypeptide(L)'
;MSGRGGGRGRGAYFKAKYGGGRSRTDHAPYDASSSAAWAGDRPAPSPSSPSSWAFAPPRGDAAALRRTLQSLEGESFGRYKQLTGSWSLALPSGGAALLSIDHVQGDAYASPSRVRVFVPPPLARLPAWALACEARQTACADFLARSLAAAAGCRAGSYWQGLPSAQSQGSWGSEKGGQLFVDAPGQAVLRRTTVQLRSCAANQGGFGPSGGGAPSAPESTGVEARLSVALPGRGRSILGHQAAAILTQQLPEAVEAALLSSSLGLDDLRRHCESVEDSRALRDALESRGLAAFVGDGSLLPRAGGADDRPMSLSSSPELWNGPPELSVELLTPNGGMVRGTGFPRGLTVIVGGGFHGKSTLLAALQRGVYDHAPGDGRERVVALCDAVKVRAEDGRHVSSVDVSPLISTLPRGGGTRAFSSADASGSTSQAASIAEAVEAGSRLLLVDEDTSATNLMIRDARMRELVAAERE
;
A
#
# COMPACT_ATOMS: atom_id res chain seq x y z
N MET A 1 18.95 65.73 20.17
CA MET A 1 19.76 64.49 20.22
C MET A 1 18.79 63.33 20.47
N SER A 2 18.23 62.74 19.40
CA SER A 2 18.64 61.46 18.79
C SER A 2 18.41 60.26 19.72
N GLY A 3 17.67 59.20 19.40
CA GLY A 3 16.90 58.80 18.22
C GLY A 3 16.22 57.45 18.55
N ARG A 4 15.04 57.17 17.99
CA ARG A 4 14.35 55.86 18.09
C ARG A 4 14.43 55.15 16.74
N GLY A 5 15.15 54.03 16.70
CA GLY A 5 15.20 53.11 15.56
C GLY A 5 14.03 52.12 15.59
N GLY A 6 13.34 51.99 14.45
CA GLY A 6 12.25 51.06 14.23
C GLY A 6 12.71 49.76 13.58
N GLY A 7 12.28 48.62 14.12
CA GLY A 7 12.36 47.31 13.47
C GLY A 7 11.08 47.02 12.70
N ARG A 8 11.18 46.87 11.38
CA ARG A 8 10.07 46.43 10.50
C ARG A 8 10.11 44.91 10.32
N GLY A 9 9.03 44.25 10.72
CA GLY A 9 8.76 42.84 10.49
C GLY A 9 8.43 42.53 9.03
N ARG A 10 8.92 41.36 8.58
CA ARG A 10 8.68 40.76 7.27
C ARG A 10 7.24 40.23 7.20
N GLY A 11 6.35 40.99 6.58
CA GLY A 11 4.98 40.54 6.28
C GLY A 11 4.34 41.21 5.05
N ALA A 12 5.08 42.06 4.34
CA ALA A 12 4.51 42.97 3.34
C ALA A 12 4.67 42.54 1.87
N TYR A 13 5.29 41.39 1.58
CA TYR A 13 5.57 41.01 0.17
C TYR A 13 4.49 40.10 -0.47
N PHE A 14 3.59 39.50 0.31
CA PHE A 14 2.58 38.56 -0.24
C PHE A 14 1.21 39.20 -0.55
N LYS A 15 0.98 40.45 -0.11
CA LYS A 15 -0.30 41.15 -0.30
C LYS A 15 -0.36 42.01 -1.58
N ALA A 16 0.76 42.21 -2.26
CA ALA A 16 0.87 43.14 -3.39
C ALA A 16 0.75 42.51 -4.79
N LYS A 17 0.59 41.18 -4.92
CA LYS A 17 0.51 40.52 -6.25
C LYS A 17 -0.85 39.93 -6.61
N TYR A 18 -1.76 39.73 -5.65
CA TYR A 18 -3.05 39.05 -5.91
C TYR A 18 -4.28 39.74 -5.29
N GLY A 19 -4.13 40.96 -4.76
CA GLY A 19 -5.24 41.73 -4.18
C GLY A 19 -5.84 42.72 -5.17
N GLY A 20 -6.71 42.26 -6.07
CA GLY A 20 -7.55 43.10 -6.93
C GLY A 20 -9.01 42.72 -6.77
N GLY A 21 -9.74 43.44 -5.92
CA GLY A 21 -11.16 43.19 -5.65
C GLY A 21 -12.10 43.77 -6.70
N ARG A 22 -13.32 43.23 -6.75
CA ARG A 22 -14.53 43.98 -7.06
C ARG A 22 -15.60 43.68 -6.02
N SER A 23 -16.24 44.75 -5.57
CA SER A 23 -17.14 44.87 -4.43
C SER A 23 -18.56 44.41 -4.75
N ARG A 24 -19.23 44.00 -3.67
CA ARG A 24 -20.65 43.66 -3.44
C ARG A 24 -21.67 44.62 -4.06
N THR A 25 -22.85 44.07 -4.39
CA THR A 25 -24.16 44.58 -3.93
C THR A 25 -25.20 43.45 -3.84
N ASP A 26 -25.79 43.37 -2.64
CA ASP A 26 -27.19 43.16 -2.25
C ASP A 26 -28.04 41.89 -2.53
N HIS A 27 -28.85 41.64 -1.49
CA HIS A 27 -29.71 40.50 -1.16
C HIS A 27 -30.96 40.32 -2.04
N ALA A 28 -31.35 39.06 -2.29
CA ALA A 28 -32.74 38.62 -2.51
C ALA A 28 -32.87 37.10 -2.22
N PRO A 29 -34.07 36.59 -1.87
CA PRO A 29 -34.26 35.39 -1.06
C PRO A 29 -34.26 34.08 -1.85
N TYR A 30 -34.00 32.98 -1.16
CA TYR A 30 -33.99 31.61 -1.69
C TYR A 30 -35.44 31.12 -1.84
N ASP A 31 -35.93 31.09 -3.07
CA ASP A 31 -37.24 30.52 -3.41
C ASP A 31 -37.08 29.06 -3.83
N ALA A 32 -37.89 28.21 -3.20
CA ALA A 32 -37.94 26.77 -3.40
C ALA A 32 -38.96 26.44 -4.49
N SER A 33 -38.53 26.43 -5.75
CA SER A 33 -39.24 25.70 -6.82
C SER A 33 -38.41 25.66 -8.11
N SER A 34 -37.65 24.58 -8.31
CA SER A 34 -37.38 24.07 -9.66
C SER A 34 -36.83 22.64 -9.58
N SER A 35 -37.76 21.70 -9.50
CA SER A 35 -37.57 20.34 -9.97
C SER A 35 -37.26 20.36 -11.47
N ALA A 36 -35.97 20.35 -11.83
CA ALA A 36 -35.52 20.15 -13.19
C ALA A 36 -34.75 18.82 -13.27
N ALA A 37 -35.31 17.91 -14.07
CA ALA A 37 -34.87 16.55 -14.28
C ALA A 37 -33.40 16.46 -14.72
N TRP A 38 -32.61 15.71 -13.96
CA TRP A 38 -31.31 15.20 -14.40
C TRP A 38 -31.52 13.95 -15.27
N ALA A 39 -32.08 14.15 -16.45
CA ALA A 39 -32.17 13.13 -17.50
C ALA A 39 -31.50 13.68 -18.76
N GLY A 40 -30.18 13.57 -18.80
CA GLY A 40 -29.36 13.84 -19.98
C GLY A 40 -28.49 12.63 -20.24
N ASP A 41 -28.98 11.74 -21.11
CA ASP A 41 -28.22 10.63 -21.68
C ASP A 41 -26.90 11.14 -22.25
N ARG A 42 -25.80 10.88 -21.55
CA ARG A 42 -24.47 10.94 -22.15
C ARG A 42 -24.26 9.62 -22.88
N PRO A 43 -24.05 9.61 -24.21
CA PRO A 43 -23.74 8.38 -24.92
C PRO A 43 -22.48 7.77 -24.31
N ALA A 44 -22.53 6.47 -24.03
CA ALA A 44 -21.39 5.71 -23.52
C ALA A 44 -20.18 5.91 -24.46
N PRO A 45 -18.97 6.12 -23.92
CA PRO A 45 -17.78 6.25 -24.75
C PRO A 45 -17.60 4.99 -25.60
N SER A 46 -17.45 5.18 -26.90
CA SER A 46 -17.23 4.12 -27.89
C SER A 46 -15.94 3.32 -27.59
N PRO A 47 -15.91 1.99 -27.82
CA PRO A 47 -14.71 1.18 -27.59
C PRO A 47 -13.76 1.33 -28.78
N SER A 48 -12.92 2.36 -28.79
CA SER A 48 -11.84 2.49 -29.78
C SER A 48 -10.66 3.32 -29.26
N SER A 49 -9.76 2.64 -28.56
CA SER A 49 -8.31 2.90 -28.56
C SER A 49 -7.63 1.64 -28.04
N PRO A 50 -6.53 1.17 -28.65
CA PRO A 50 -5.75 0.07 -28.10
C PRO A 50 -5.28 0.53 -26.72
N SER A 51 -5.86 -0.11 -25.71
CA SER A 51 -5.53 -0.01 -24.30
C SER A 51 -4.14 0.56 -23.97
N SER A 52 -4.14 1.64 -23.19
CA SER A 52 -2.97 2.40 -22.70
C SER A 52 -1.93 1.59 -21.87
N TRP A 53 -2.10 0.28 -21.76
CA TRP A 53 -1.29 -0.60 -20.92
C TRP A 53 -0.33 -1.50 -21.73
N ALA A 54 -0.44 -1.57 -23.06
CA ALA A 54 0.47 -2.35 -23.91
C ALA A 54 1.80 -1.60 -24.10
N PHE A 55 2.93 -2.31 -24.08
CA PHE A 55 4.20 -1.69 -24.45
C PHE A 55 4.22 -1.43 -25.95
N ALA A 56 4.54 -0.19 -26.33
CA ALA A 56 4.73 0.17 -27.73
C ALA A 56 6.01 -0.50 -28.29
N PRO A 57 6.12 -0.69 -29.62
CA PRO A 57 7.35 -1.14 -30.24
C PRO A 57 8.54 -0.27 -29.80
N PRO A 58 9.70 -0.85 -29.46
CA PRO A 58 10.85 -0.08 -29.04
C PRO A 58 11.31 0.84 -30.17
N ARG A 59 11.45 2.12 -29.88
CA ARG A 59 11.90 3.13 -30.86
C ARG A 59 13.41 3.09 -31.11
N GLY A 60 14.15 2.34 -30.30
CA GLY A 60 15.60 2.18 -30.38
C GLY A 60 16.12 1.17 -29.36
N ASP A 61 17.37 0.76 -29.54
CA ASP A 61 18.10 -0.13 -28.64
C ASP A 61 18.81 0.62 -27.50
N ALA A 62 19.46 -0.13 -26.61
CA ALA A 62 20.19 0.44 -25.49
C ALA A 62 21.33 1.38 -25.93
N ALA A 63 21.97 1.09 -27.08
CA ALA A 63 23.01 1.94 -27.65
C ALA A 63 22.45 3.27 -28.16
N ALA A 64 21.28 3.26 -28.81
CA ALA A 64 20.57 4.45 -29.25
C ALA A 64 20.06 5.29 -28.07
N LEU A 65 19.55 4.64 -27.02
CA LEU A 65 19.17 5.33 -25.78
C LEU A 65 20.38 6.01 -25.13
N ARG A 66 21.51 5.29 -25.01
CA ARG A 66 22.76 5.85 -24.49
C ARG A 66 23.25 7.04 -25.29
N ARG A 67 23.33 6.93 -26.62
CA ARG A 67 23.72 8.05 -27.50
C ARG A 67 22.80 9.26 -27.33
N THR A 68 21.48 9.01 -27.26
CA THR A 68 20.48 10.07 -27.03
C THR A 68 20.72 10.80 -25.71
N LEU A 69 20.94 10.05 -24.62
CA LEU A 69 21.21 10.62 -23.30
C LEU A 69 22.51 11.40 -23.26
N GLN A 70 23.59 10.88 -23.86
CA GLN A 70 24.88 11.57 -23.95
C GLN A 70 24.79 12.85 -24.78
N SER A 71 23.99 12.86 -25.86
CA SER A 71 23.77 14.07 -26.66
C SER A 71 22.99 15.18 -25.93
N LEU A 72 22.31 14.83 -24.83
CA LEU A 72 21.59 15.78 -23.98
C LEU A 72 22.46 16.42 -22.90
N GLU A 73 23.74 16.06 -22.79
CA GLU A 73 24.64 16.63 -21.78
C GLU A 73 24.64 18.17 -21.83
N GLY A 74 24.42 18.82 -20.68
CA GLY A 74 24.40 20.27 -20.54
C GLY A 74 23.13 20.98 -21.03
N GLU A 75 22.27 20.32 -21.81
CA GLU A 75 21.00 20.87 -22.30
C GLU A 75 20.01 21.17 -21.18
N SER A 76 18.96 21.94 -21.49
CA SER A 76 17.90 22.23 -20.51
C SER A 76 17.15 20.96 -20.07
N PHE A 77 16.87 20.85 -18.77
CA PHE A 77 16.27 19.66 -18.14
C PHE A 77 14.97 19.20 -18.82
N GLY A 78 14.16 20.14 -19.31
CA GLY A 78 12.91 19.85 -20.02
C GLY A 78 13.09 18.98 -21.26
N ARG A 79 14.30 18.90 -21.84
CA ARG A 79 14.59 18.04 -22.99
C ARG A 79 14.53 16.55 -22.67
N TYR A 80 14.66 16.14 -21.41
CA TYR A 80 14.42 14.74 -21.04
C TYR A 80 13.04 14.24 -21.47
N LYS A 81 12.04 15.11 -21.64
CA LYS A 81 10.70 14.72 -22.12
C LYS A 81 10.73 13.98 -23.46
N GLN A 82 11.76 14.21 -24.28
CA GLN A 82 11.94 13.50 -25.54
C GLN A 82 12.21 12.00 -25.35
N LEU A 83 12.63 11.56 -24.15
CA LEU A 83 12.89 10.15 -23.84
C LEU A 83 11.62 9.30 -23.71
N THR A 84 10.44 9.94 -23.55
CA THR A 84 9.15 9.26 -23.37
C THR A 84 8.90 8.22 -24.46
N GLY A 85 8.39 7.06 -24.07
CA GLY A 85 8.13 5.92 -24.95
C GLY A 85 8.97 4.69 -24.63
N SER A 86 8.95 3.72 -25.53
CA SER A 86 9.54 2.40 -25.32
C SER A 86 10.91 2.24 -25.96
N TRP A 87 11.81 1.54 -25.27
CA TRP A 87 13.20 1.29 -25.62
C TRP A 87 13.59 -0.14 -25.31
N SER A 88 14.38 -0.77 -26.17
CA SER A 88 14.96 -2.07 -25.88
C SER A 88 16.11 -1.91 -24.89
N LEU A 89 16.07 -2.72 -23.82
CA LEU A 89 17.01 -2.71 -22.71
C LEU A 89 17.85 -3.99 -22.77
N ALA A 90 19.12 -3.88 -23.16
CA ALA A 90 20.03 -5.01 -23.16
C ALA A 90 20.37 -5.43 -21.72
N LEU A 91 20.24 -6.73 -21.42
CA LEU A 91 20.61 -7.29 -20.12
C LEU A 91 22.06 -7.81 -20.14
N PRO A 92 22.81 -7.72 -19.02
CA PRO A 92 24.19 -8.20 -18.92
C PRO A 92 24.43 -9.64 -19.40
N SER A 93 23.54 -10.57 -19.04
CA SER A 93 23.59 -11.99 -19.42
C SER A 93 23.14 -12.28 -20.87
N GLY A 94 22.66 -11.26 -21.58
CA GLY A 94 22.14 -11.38 -22.94
C GLY A 94 20.62 -11.36 -23.03
N GLY A 95 20.11 -11.05 -24.23
CA GLY A 95 18.68 -10.79 -24.45
C GLY A 95 18.28 -9.34 -24.16
N ALA A 96 17.01 -9.03 -24.41
CA ALA A 96 16.47 -7.69 -24.27
C ALA A 96 15.15 -7.67 -23.48
N ALA A 97 15.13 -6.87 -22.42
CA ALA A 97 13.91 -6.40 -21.77
C ALA A 97 13.38 -5.14 -22.48
N LEU A 98 12.18 -4.70 -22.10
CA LEU A 98 11.54 -3.52 -22.67
C LEU A 98 11.36 -2.45 -21.60
N LEU A 99 12.02 -1.30 -21.78
CA LEU A 99 11.88 -0.12 -20.93
C LEU A 99 10.83 0.81 -21.52
N SER A 100 9.78 1.15 -20.77
CA SER A 100 8.86 2.24 -21.08
C SER A 100 9.10 3.41 -20.13
N ILE A 101 9.39 4.58 -20.68
CA ILE A 101 9.44 5.83 -19.92
C ILE A 101 8.08 6.50 -20.10
N ASP A 102 7.20 6.36 -19.10
CA ASP A 102 5.81 6.82 -19.18
C ASP A 102 5.66 8.29 -18.79
N HIS A 103 6.46 8.74 -17.83
CA HIS A 103 6.46 10.13 -17.37
C HIS A 103 7.86 10.59 -17.02
N VAL A 104 8.23 11.77 -17.51
CA VAL A 104 9.50 12.42 -17.19
C VAL A 104 9.25 13.56 -16.22
N GLN A 105 10.02 13.59 -15.13
CA GLN A 105 9.93 14.64 -14.11
C GLN A 105 10.15 16.05 -14.69
N GLY A 106 9.49 17.06 -14.13
CA GLY A 106 9.51 18.44 -14.66
C GLY A 106 10.85 19.16 -14.47
N ASP A 107 11.53 18.85 -13.37
CA ASP A 107 12.86 19.33 -12.99
C ASP A 107 13.52 18.31 -12.04
N ALA A 108 14.78 18.55 -11.65
CA ALA A 108 15.55 17.64 -10.80
C ALA A 108 15.05 17.51 -9.34
N TYR A 109 14.08 18.33 -8.93
CA TYR A 109 13.48 18.37 -7.58
C TYR A 109 12.03 17.90 -7.57
N ALA A 110 11.41 17.72 -8.74
CA ALA A 110 10.07 17.20 -8.88
C ALA A 110 9.99 15.71 -8.48
N SER A 111 8.76 15.18 -8.38
CA SER A 111 8.58 13.74 -8.22
C SER A 111 9.30 12.99 -9.36
N PRO A 112 10.06 11.92 -9.04
CA PRO A 112 10.87 11.21 -10.02
C PRO A 112 10.11 10.71 -11.25
N SER A 113 10.84 10.53 -12.35
CA SER A 113 10.29 9.99 -13.60
C SER A 113 9.75 8.58 -13.38
N ARG A 114 8.59 8.24 -13.96
CA ARG A 114 7.97 6.92 -13.83
C ARG A 114 8.32 6.06 -15.04
N VAL A 115 8.81 4.86 -14.77
CA VAL A 115 9.19 3.90 -15.80
C VAL A 115 8.60 2.53 -15.51
N ARG A 116 8.40 1.76 -16.58
CA ARG A 116 8.07 0.34 -16.51
C ARG A 116 9.14 -0.45 -17.23
N VAL A 117 9.52 -1.59 -16.66
CA VAL A 117 10.38 -2.56 -17.34
C VAL A 117 9.60 -3.85 -17.49
N PHE A 118 9.59 -4.41 -18.69
CA PHE A 118 8.98 -5.70 -18.96
C PHE A 118 10.05 -6.71 -19.39
N VAL A 119 10.13 -7.80 -18.64
CA VAL A 119 10.95 -8.97 -18.94
C VAL A 119 10.05 -10.02 -19.60
N PRO A 120 10.30 -10.38 -20.87
CA PRO A 120 9.49 -11.36 -21.58
C PRO A 120 9.69 -12.77 -21.02
N PRO A 121 8.73 -13.70 -21.23
CA PRO A 121 8.76 -15.05 -20.68
C PRO A 121 10.06 -15.84 -20.94
N PRO A 122 10.67 -15.81 -22.15
CA PRO A 122 11.90 -16.55 -22.43
C PRO A 122 13.12 -16.11 -21.59
N LEU A 123 13.07 -14.88 -21.05
CA LEU A 123 14.08 -14.33 -20.15
C LEU A 123 13.68 -14.54 -18.69
N ALA A 124 12.44 -14.23 -18.32
CA ALA A 124 11.97 -14.32 -16.93
C ALA A 124 12.05 -15.76 -16.38
N ARG A 125 11.63 -16.74 -17.20
CA ARG A 125 11.70 -18.19 -16.91
C ARG A 125 11.22 -18.56 -15.51
N LEU A 126 10.10 -17.97 -15.08
CA LEU A 126 9.54 -18.25 -13.76
C LEU A 126 9.13 -19.73 -13.65
N PRO A 127 9.43 -20.37 -12.51
CA PRO A 127 9.12 -21.79 -12.35
C PRO A 127 7.61 -22.03 -12.25
N ALA A 128 7.15 -23.14 -12.81
CA ALA A 128 5.72 -23.49 -12.84
C ALA A 128 5.07 -23.51 -11.44
N TRP A 129 5.81 -24.00 -10.44
CA TRP A 129 5.33 -24.06 -9.07
C TRP A 129 5.10 -22.67 -8.46
N ALA A 130 5.74 -21.59 -8.93
CA ALA A 130 5.49 -20.23 -8.43
C ALA A 130 4.20 -19.62 -9.01
N LEU A 131 3.66 -20.24 -10.06
CA LEU A 131 2.49 -19.75 -10.80
C LEU A 131 1.24 -20.62 -10.58
N ALA A 132 1.36 -21.69 -9.79
CA ALA A 132 0.37 -22.74 -9.67
C ALA A 132 -1.00 -22.27 -9.14
N CYS A 133 -1.02 -21.25 -8.28
CA CYS A 133 -2.25 -20.66 -7.73
C CYS A 133 -2.09 -19.14 -7.50
N GLU A 134 -3.18 -18.42 -7.25
CA GLU A 134 -3.16 -16.96 -7.05
C GLU A 134 -2.31 -16.53 -5.84
N ALA A 135 -2.32 -17.31 -4.75
CA ALA A 135 -1.50 -17.04 -3.57
C ALA A 135 0.00 -17.08 -3.92
N ARG A 136 0.43 -18.12 -4.65
CA ARG A 136 1.82 -18.25 -5.11
C ARG A 136 2.21 -17.17 -6.13
N GLN A 137 1.31 -16.79 -7.03
CA GLN A 137 1.55 -15.68 -7.97
C GLN A 137 1.75 -14.35 -7.23
N THR A 138 0.93 -14.08 -6.22
CA THR A 138 1.05 -12.88 -5.38
C THR A 138 2.36 -12.89 -4.59
N ALA A 139 2.70 -14.03 -3.98
CA ALA A 139 3.95 -14.23 -3.26
C ALA A 139 5.19 -14.10 -4.18
N CYS A 140 5.13 -14.65 -5.39
CA CYS A 140 6.18 -14.52 -6.38
C CYS A 140 6.38 -13.05 -6.76
N ALA A 141 5.30 -12.32 -7.06
CA ALA A 141 5.40 -10.89 -7.37
C ALA A 141 5.96 -10.07 -6.19
N ASP A 142 5.58 -10.38 -4.96
CA ASP A 142 6.10 -9.74 -3.75
C ASP A 142 7.60 -10.02 -3.56
N PHE A 143 8.04 -11.27 -3.73
CA PHE A 143 9.45 -11.66 -3.67
C PHE A 143 10.30 -10.94 -4.72
N LEU A 144 9.81 -10.87 -5.97
CA LEU A 144 10.46 -10.13 -7.06
C LEU A 144 10.54 -8.64 -6.74
N ALA A 145 9.48 -8.05 -6.16
CA ALA A 145 9.50 -6.64 -5.75
C ALA A 145 10.51 -6.36 -4.64
N ARG A 146 10.65 -7.26 -3.66
CA ARG A 146 11.69 -7.18 -2.61
C ARG A 146 13.09 -7.31 -3.20
N SER A 147 13.28 -8.26 -4.12
CA SER A 147 14.55 -8.48 -4.80
C SER A 147 14.94 -7.27 -5.63
N LEU A 148 13.98 -6.65 -6.33
CA LEU A 148 14.21 -5.44 -7.13
C LEU A 148 14.52 -4.24 -6.25
N ALA A 149 13.82 -4.08 -5.13
CA ALA A 149 14.13 -3.03 -4.16
C ALA A 149 15.57 -3.20 -3.63
N ALA A 150 15.96 -4.42 -3.24
CA ALA A 150 17.31 -4.69 -2.76
C ALA A 150 18.38 -4.42 -3.84
N ALA A 151 18.15 -4.88 -5.07
CA ALA A 151 19.07 -4.66 -6.20
C ALA A 151 19.19 -3.18 -6.60
N ALA A 152 18.11 -2.41 -6.46
CA ALA A 152 18.09 -0.96 -6.65
C ALA A 152 18.71 -0.17 -5.47
N GLY A 153 19.18 -0.84 -4.41
CA GLY A 153 19.71 -0.20 -3.21
C GLY A 153 18.65 0.40 -2.28
N CYS A 154 17.37 0.09 -2.49
CA CYS A 154 16.27 0.48 -1.61
C CYS A 154 16.19 -0.46 -0.41
N ARG A 155 16.18 0.07 0.82
CA ARG A 155 15.98 -0.76 2.03
C ARG A 155 14.49 -0.88 2.37
N ALA A 156 14.03 -2.05 2.80
CA ALA A 156 12.66 -2.24 3.29
C ALA A 156 12.34 -1.27 4.45
N GLY A 157 11.15 -0.64 4.43
CA GLY A 157 10.75 0.35 5.43
C GLY A 157 11.36 1.75 5.26
N SER A 158 12.20 1.99 4.25
CA SER A 158 12.76 3.31 3.94
C SER A 158 11.95 4.07 2.89
N TYR A 159 10.61 3.94 2.92
CA TYR A 159 9.74 4.92 2.28
C TYR A 159 10.01 6.27 2.96
N TRP A 160 10.64 7.20 2.23
CA TRP A 160 10.98 8.58 2.63
C TRP A 160 12.31 8.87 3.34
N GLN A 161 13.12 7.89 3.75
CA GLN A 161 14.48 8.19 4.31
C GLN A 161 15.59 8.30 3.25
N GLY A 162 15.26 8.02 1.97
CA GLY A 162 16.19 8.04 0.83
C GLY A 162 15.98 9.18 -0.18
N LEU A 163 15.05 10.13 0.05
CA LEU A 163 15.41 11.50 -0.33
C LEU A 163 16.65 11.82 0.50
N PRO A 164 17.69 12.48 -0.03
CA PRO A 164 18.73 12.98 0.85
C PRO A 164 18.01 13.68 2.00
N SER A 165 18.17 13.13 3.21
CA SER A 165 18.06 13.93 4.40
C SER A 165 18.76 15.25 4.06
N ALA A 166 18.21 16.35 4.54
CA ALA A 166 18.80 17.67 4.42
C ALA A 166 20.22 17.77 5.07
N GLN A 167 20.98 16.68 5.15
CA GLN A 167 22.36 16.52 5.60
C GLN A 167 23.39 16.53 4.47
N SER A 168 23.01 16.48 3.18
CA SER A 168 23.84 17.13 2.16
C SER A 168 23.27 18.51 1.89
N GLN A 169 23.63 19.49 2.75
CA GLN A 169 23.58 20.91 2.42
C GLN A 169 24.53 21.18 1.23
N GLY A 170 24.19 20.67 0.06
CA GLY A 170 24.77 21.11 -1.19
C GLY A 170 24.14 22.45 -1.55
N SER A 171 24.98 23.45 -1.79
CA SER A 171 24.60 24.75 -2.33
C SER A 171 23.63 24.63 -3.51
N TRP A 172 22.80 25.66 -3.73
CA TRP A 172 21.99 25.80 -4.95
C TRP A 172 22.91 25.62 -6.18
N GLY A 173 22.84 24.45 -6.84
CA GLY A 173 23.75 24.06 -7.92
C GLY A 173 24.49 22.72 -7.75
N SER A 174 24.27 22.00 -6.65
CA SER A 174 24.76 20.62 -6.46
C SER A 174 24.04 19.60 -7.36
N GLU A 175 24.75 18.52 -7.71
CA GLU A 175 24.22 17.40 -8.50
C GLU A 175 23.10 16.70 -7.72
N LYS A 176 21.97 16.45 -8.38
CA LYS A 176 20.82 15.76 -7.81
C LYS A 176 20.27 14.72 -8.79
N GLY A 177 19.59 13.72 -8.24
CA GLY A 177 19.14 12.54 -8.96
C GLY A 177 20.18 11.42 -8.90
N GLY A 178 19.98 10.39 -9.72
CA GLY A 178 20.84 9.20 -9.71
C GLY A 178 20.20 7.95 -9.13
N GLN A 179 19.07 8.08 -8.43
CA GLN A 179 18.48 6.98 -7.68
C GLN A 179 17.39 6.26 -8.47
N LEU A 180 17.37 4.94 -8.33
CA LEU A 180 16.23 4.09 -8.64
C LEU A 180 15.36 3.97 -7.38
N PHE A 181 14.07 4.18 -7.52
CA PHE A 181 13.10 4.08 -6.42
C PHE A 181 12.09 2.99 -6.76
N VAL A 182 12.03 1.99 -5.89
CA VAL A 182 11.06 0.89 -5.97
C VAL A 182 10.12 1.01 -4.79
N ASP A 183 8.82 0.81 -5.00
CA ASP A 183 7.85 0.72 -3.91
C ASP A 183 8.09 -0.58 -3.13
N ALA A 184 8.98 -0.51 -2.13
CA ALA A 184 9.48 -1.67 -1.39
C ALA A 184 8.40 -2.25 -0.48
N PRO A 185 8.06 -3.55 -0.59
CA PRO A 185 7.08 -4.18 0.28
C PRO A 185 7.48 -4.12 1.77
N GLY A 186 6.48 -3.86 2.64
CA GLY A 186 6.60 -4.03 4.09
C GLY A 186 6.50 -5.51 4.50
N GLN A 187 6.08 -5.79 5.73
CA GLN A 187 5.95 -7.17 6.21
C GLN A 187 4.79 -7.96 5.56
N ALA A 188 3.70 -7.26 5.19
CA ALA A 188 2.56 -7.88 4.53
C ALA A 188 2.82 -8.14 3.04
N VAL A 189 2.45 -9.33 2.60
CA VAL A 189 2.45 -9.76 1.20
C VAL A 189 1.13 -9.35 0.57
N LEU A 190 1.19 -8.39 -0.36
CA LEU A 190 0.01 -7.83 -1.01
C LEU A 190 0.19 -7.89 -2.52
N ARG A 191 -0.94 -8.04 -3.22
CA ARG A 191 -0.98 -7.80 -4.66
C ARG A 191 -0.73 -6.31 -4.92
N ARG A 192 0.41 -6.01 -5.53
CA ARG A 192 0.85 -4.64 -5.83
C ARG A 192 0.95 -4.39 -7.34
N THR A 193 1.08 -3.12 -7.69
CA THR A 193 1.38 -2.73 -9.07
C THR A 193 2.88 -2.65 -9.34
N THR A 194 3.72 -2.65 -8.29
CA THR A 194 5.18 -2.58 -8.36
C THR A 194 5.77 -3.69 -9.21
N VAL A 195 5.29 -4.92 -9.03
CA VAL A 195 5.62 -6.06 -9.89
C VAL A 195 4.33 -6.79 -10.23
N GLN A 196 4.13 -7.08 -11.51
CA GLN A 196 2.99 -7.81 -12.03
C GLN A 196 3.45 -8.94 -12.93
N LEU A 197 2.89 -10.12 -12.71
CA LEU A 197 3.04 -11.26 -13.61
C LEU A 197 2.06 -11.09 -14.77
N ARG A 198 2.54 -11.17 -16.01
CA ARG A 198 1.76 -10.91 -17.21
C ARG A 198 1.74 -12.16 -18.09
N SER A 199 0.54 -12.66 -18.38
CA SER A 199 0.36 -13.67 -19.42
C SER A 199 0.63 -13.04 -20.80
N CYS A 200 1.41 -13.71 -21.62
CA CYS A 200 1.76 -13.32 -22.97
C CYS A 200 1.19 -14.38 -23.92
N ALA A 201 0.01 -14.14 -24.49
CA ALA A 201 -0.52 -15.03 -25.52
C ALA A 201 0.44 -15.07 -26.71
N ALA A 202 0.74 -16.28 -27.21
CA ALA A 202 1.77 -16.52 -28.23
C ALA A 202 1.49 -15.90 -29.62
N ASN A 203 0.32 -15.30 -29.86
CA ASN A 203 -0.03 -14.70 -31.15
C ASN A 203 -1.02 -13.55 -30.96
N GLN A 204 -0.49 -12.34 -30.79
CA GLN A 204 -1.08 -11.06 -31.21
C GLN A 204 -0.03 -9.98 -30.91
N GLY A 205 0.33 -9.18 -31.91
CA GLY A 205 1.39 -8.16 -31.86
C GLY A 205 1.10 -6.95 -30.94
N GLY A 206 0.59 -7.22 -29.74
CA GLY A 206 0.34 -6.27 -28.67
C GLY A 206 0.32 -7.02 -27.34
N PHE A 207 1.18 -6.60 -26.41
CA PHE A 207 1.11 -7.00 -25.01
C PHE A 207 -0.26 -6.64 -24.46
N GLY A 208 -0.78 -7.41 -23.47
CA GLY A 208 -2.18 -7.65 -23.08
C GLY A 208 -2.39 -8.19 -21.65
N PRO A 209 -2.99 -7.54 -20.59
CA PRO A 209 -3.53 -8.28 -19.48
C PRO A 209 -4.74 -9.06 -19.95
N SER A 210 -4.65 -10.38 -19.84
CA SER A 210 -5.83 -11.21 -19.66
C SER A 210 -6.48 -10.83 -18.34
N GLY A 211 -7.67 -10.23 -18.40
CA GLY A 211 -8.55 -10.15 -17.24
C GLY A 211 -8.95 -11.54 -16.80
N GLY A 212 -8.85 -11.81 -15.50
CA GLY A 212 -9.58 -12.87 -14.77
C GLY A 212 -9.35 -14.33 -15.19
N GLY A 213 -8.69 -15.10 -14.30
CA GLY A 213 -9.26 -16.37 -13.89
C GLY A 213 -8.56 -17.68 -14.25
N ALA A 214 -7.46 -17.70 -15.02
CA ALA A 214 -6.73 -18.94 -15.28
C ALA A 214 -5.22 -18.80 -15.01
N PRO A 215 -4.56 -19.79 -14.38
CA PRO A 215 -3.10 -19.80 -14.25
C PRO A 215 -2.47 -19.69 -15.64
N SER A 216 -1.67 -18.64 -15.86
CA SER A 216 -0.96 -18.47 -17.12
C SER A 216 0.13 -19.53 -17.24
N ALA A 217 0.23 -20.17 -18.40
CA ALA A 217 1.26 -21.17 -18.64
C ALA A 217 2.64 -20.54 -18.35
N PRO A 218 3.55 -21.24 -17.65
CA PRO A 218 4.82 -20.66 -17.22
C PRO A 218 5.64 -20.10 -18.40
N GLU A 219 5.61 -20.82 -19.52
CA GLU A 219 6.27 -20.46 -20.77
C GLU A 219 5.72 -19.17 -21.43
N SER A 220 4.53 -18.75 -21.01
CA SER A 220 3.87 -17.53 -21.49
C SER A 220 3.89 -16.40 -20.47
N THR A 221 4.48 -16.58 -19.28
CA THR A 221 4.41 -15.56 -18.22
C THR A 221 5.65 -14.68 -18.17
N GLY A 222 5.48 -13.39 -18.46
CA GLY A 222 6.50 -12.35 -18.31
C GLY A 222 6.34 -11.56 -17.01
N VAL A 223 7.30 -10.69 -16.72
CA VAL A 223 7.33 -9.87 -15.50
C VAL A 223 7.35 -8.40 -15.87
N GLU A 224 6.38 -7.63 -15.41
CA GLU A 224 6.38 -6.17 -15.49
C GLU A 224 6.75 -5.60 -14.12
N ALA A 225 7.81 -4.80 -14.06
CA ALA A 225 8.17 -3.99 -12.91
C ALA A 225 7.88 -2.51 -13.16
N ARG A 226 7.37 -1.82 -12.15
CA ARG A 226 7.10 -0.38 -12.15
C ARG A 226 7.97 0.27 -11.10
N LEU A 227 8.77 1.23 -11.52
CA LEU A 227 9.68 1.94 -10.63
C LEU A 227 9.82 3.40 -11.06
N SER A 228 10.50 4.16 -10.24
CA SER A 228 10.75 5.56 -10.43
C SER A 228 12.25 5.80 -10.59
N VAL A 229 12.64 6.71 -11.47
CA VAL A 229 14.04 7.07 -11.74
C VAL A 229 14.20 8.57 -11.57
N ALA A 230 15.02 8.99 -10.62
CA ALA A 230 15.40 10.39 -10.53
C ALA A 230 16.49 10.69 -11.58
N LEU A 231 16.06 11.17 -12.75
CA LEU A 231 16.97 11.59 -13.81
C LEU A 231 17.89 12.72 -13.33
N PRO A 232 19.20 12.58 -13.52
CA PRO A 232 20.16 13.48 -12.91
C PRO A 232 20.23 14.83 -13.62
N GLY A 233 20.52 15.86 -12.85
CA GLY A 233 20.71 17.22 -13.35
C GLY A 233 21.53 18.09 -12.40
N ARG A 234 22.13 19.13 -12.96
CA ARG A 234 22.85 20.19 -12.24
C ARG A 234 22.12 21.50 -12.43
N GLY A 235 21.33 21.90 -11.42
CA GLY A 235 20.41 23.03 -11.56
C GLY A 235 19.32 22.73 -12.60
N ARG A 236 19.36 23.43 -13.74
CA ARG A 236 18.44 23.22 -14.89
C ARG A 236 19.11 22.51 -16.07
N SER A 237 20.36 22.08 -15.93
CA SER A 237 21.09 21.38 -16.98
C SER A 237 21.08 19.87 -16.76
N ILE A 238 21.00 19.11 -17.86
CA ILE A 238 21.00 17.65 -17.88
C ILE A 238 22.42 17.11 -17.64
N LEU A 239 22.52 16.08 -16.80
CA LEU A 239 23.72 15.23 -16.67
C LEU A 239 23.50 13.94 -17.49
N GLY A 240 23.65 14.07 -18.80
CA GLY A 240 23.33 13.06 -19.80
C GLY A 240 24.19 11.79 -19.70
N HIS A 241 25.48 11.93 -19.41
CA HIS A 241 26.36 10.78 -19.17
C HIS A 241 25.95 9.97 -17.94
N GLN A 242 25.58 10.64 -16.85
CA GLN A 242 25.10 9.99 -15.64
C GLN A 242 23.74 9.32 -15.88
N ALA A 243 22.83 9.98 -16.59
CA ALA A 243 21.55 9.41 -16.97
C ALA A 243 21.71 8.16 -17.84
N ALA A 244 22.68 8.16 -18.75
CA ALA A 244 23.03 6.99 -19.56
C ALA A 244 23.52 5.82 -18.69
N ALA A 245 24.38 6.07 -17.69
CA ALA A 245 24.82 5.03 -16.77
C ALA A 245 23.65 4.42 -15.98
N ILE A 246 22.74 5.26 -15.47
CA ILE A 246 21.58 4.78 -14.70
C ILE A 246 20.65 3.92 -15.58
N LEU A 247 20.21 4.45 -16.73
CA LEU A 247 19.20 3.78 -17.55
C LEU A 247 19.75 2.62 -18.39
N THR A 248 21.05 2.60 -18.71
CA THR A 248 21.64 1.60 -19.62
C THR A 248 22.70 0.72 -18.96
N GLN A 249 22.93 0.84 -17.66
CA GLN A 249 23.81 -0.07 -16.89
C GLN A 249 23.12 -0.48 -15.57
N GLN A 250 22.92 0.47 -14.66
CA GLN A 250 22.40 0.18 -13.32
C GLN A 250 20.99 -0.42 -13.34
N LEU A 251 20.09 0.13 -14.16
CA LEU A 251 18.73 -0.38 -14.31
C LEU A 251 18.71 -1.81 -14.91
N PRO A 252 19.39 -2.11 -16.04
CA PRO A 252 19.55 -3.48 -16.52
C PRO A 252 20.12 -4.44 -15.48
N GLU A 253 21.15 -4.04 -14.74
CA GLU A 253 21.78 -4.86 -13.69
C GLU A 253 20.78 -5.17 -12.57
N ALA A 254 20.03 -4.18 -12.10
CA ALA A 254 19.00 -4.38 -11.08
C ALA A 254 17.85 -5.27 -11.58
N VAL A 255 17.44 -5.11 -12.84
CA VAL A 255 16.41 -5.94 -13.49
C VAL A 255 16.87 -7.39 -13.61
N GLU A 256 18.10 -7.62 -14.06
CA GLU A 256 18.67 -8.96 -14.20
C GLU A 256 18.82 -9.67 -12.85
N ALA A 257 19.34 -8.96 -11.85
CA ALA A 257 19.54 -9.52 -10.51
C ALA A 257 18.22 -9.90 -9.83
N ALA A 258 17.12 -9.21 -10.16
CA ALA A 258 15.87 -9.32 -9.41
C ALA A 258 14.70 -9.99 -10.13
N LEU A 259 14.67 -10.00 -11.47
CA LEU A 259 13.47 -10.39 -12.25
C LEU A 259 13.68 -11.63 -13.13
N LEU A 260 14.90 -12.16 -13.21
CA LEU A 260 15.23 -13.37 -13.98
C LEU A 260 15.45 -14.54 -13.04
N SER A 261 14.78 -15.67 -13.30
CA SER A 261 14.86 -16.84 -12.41
C SER A 261 16.26 -17.41 -12.25
N SER A 262 17.14 -17.22 -13.26
CA SER A 262 18.56 -17.61 -13.19
C SER A 262 19.38 -16.85 -12.15
N SER A 263 18.92 -15.66 -11.74
CA SER A 263 19.60 -14.81 -10.77
C SER A 263 18.99 -14.92 -9.37
N LEU A 264 17.85 -15.60 -9.23
CA LEU A 264 17.12 -15.71 -7.97
C LEU A 264 17.59 -16.91 -7.15
N GLY A 265 17.61 -16.75 -5.83
CA GLY A 265 17.61 -17.87 -4.90
C GLY A 265 16.29 -18.62 -5.01
N LEU A 266 16.22 -19.65 -5.86
CA LEU A 266 14.97 -20.38 -6.12
C LEU A 266 14.40 -21.07 -4.86
N ASP A 267 15.26 -21.45 -3.92
CA ASP A 267 14.85 -22.00 -2.63
C ASP A 267 14.22 -20.93 -1.73
N ASP A 268 14.74 -19.70 -1.74
CA ASP A 268 14.14 -18.57 -1.03
C ASP A 268 12.79 -18.20 -1.63
N LEU A 269 12.70 -18.13 -2.97
CA LEU A 269 11.43 -17.89 -3.67
C LEU A 269 10.41 -18.99 -3.35
N ARG A 270 10.85 -20.26 -3.32
CA ARG A 270 9.99 -21.39 -2.99
C ARG A 270 9.44 -21.27 -1.57
N ARG A 271 10.32 -21.08 -0.57
CA ARG A 271 9.90 -20.86 0.82
C ARG A 271 8.93 -19.69 0.96
N HIS A 272 9.16 -18.61 0.22
CA HIS A 272 8.28 -17.45 0.22
C HIS A 272 6.88 -17.79 -0.33
N CYS A 273 6.81 -18.45 -1.49
CA CYS A 273 5.54 -18.88 -2.08
C CYS A 273 4.79 -19.89 -1.20
N GLU A 274 5.48 -20.88 -0.66
CA GLU A 274 4.89 -21.93 0.19
C GLU A 274 4.34 -21.36 1.50
N SER A 275 5.09 -20.46 2.15
CA SER A 275 4.63 -19.81 3.40
C SER A 275 3.35 -18.99 3.19
N VAL A 276 3.23 -18.28 2.06
CA VAL A 276 2.04 -17.47 1.75
C VAL A 276 0.86 -18.36 1.36
N GLU A 277 1.10 -19.43 0.60
CA GLU A 277 0.07 -20.41 0.27
C GLU A 277 -0.44 -21.13 1.54
N ASP A 278 0.44 -21.45 2.48
CA ASP A 278 0.08 -22.03 3.76
C ASP A 278 -0.75 -21.06 4.62
N SER A 279 -0.31 -19.80 4.74
CA SER A 279 -1.07 -18.73 5.41
C SER A 279 -2.47 -18.58 4.80
N ARG A 280 -2.57 -18.62 3.47
CA ARG A 280 -3.85 -18.57 2.76
C ARG A 280 -4.72 -19.78 3.09
N ALA A 281 -4.16 -20.99 3.08
CA ALA A 281 -4.86 -22.22 3.42
C ALA A 281 -5.39 -22.21 4.87
N LEU A 282 -4.59 -21.72 5.83
CA LEU A 282 -5.02 -21.53 7.21
C LEU A 282 -6.25 -20.60 7.29
N ARG A 283 -6.21 -19.48 6.55
CA ARG A 283 -7.30 -18.50 6.53
C ARG A 283 -8.57 -19.07 5.89
N ASP A 284 -8.44 -19.74 4.75
CA ASP A 284 -9.57 -20.33 4.03
C ASP A 284 -10.22 -21.47 4.85
N ALA A 285 -9.46 -22.15 5.72
CA ALA A 285 -9.98 -23.18 6.62
C ALA A 285 -10.86 -22.64 7.76
N LEU A 286 -10.71 -21.37 8.16
CA LEU A 286 -11.36 -20.80 9.35
C LEU A 286 -12.88 -21.01 9.36
N GLU A 287 -13.55 -20.69 8.24
CA GLU A 287 -15.01 -20.74 8.17
C GLU A 287 -15.56 -22.15 8.32
N SER A 288 -14.97 -23.11 7.61
CA SER A 288 -15.38 -24.52 7.66
C SER A 288 -15.19 -25.13 9.05
N ARG A 289 -14.32 -24.54 9.87
CA ARG A 289 -14.01 -24.96 11.24
C ARG A 289 -14.76 -24.16 12.30
N GLY A 290 -15.64 -23.23 11.90
CA GLY A 290 -16.37 -22.38 12.84
C GLY A 290 -15.48 -21.38 13.60
N LEU A 291 -14.31 -21.05 13.06
CA LEU A 291 -13.36 -20.12 13.64
C LEU A 291 -13.49 -18.73 13.02
N ALA A 292 -13.15 -17.71 13.81
CA ALA A 292 -13.01 -16.32 13.39
C ALA A 292 -11.53 -15.92 13.21
N ALA A 293 -10.63 -16.57 13.94
CA ALA A 293 -9.19 -16.38 13.78
C ALA A 293 -8.40 -17.60 14.28
N PHE A 294 -7.12 -17.64 13.92
CA PHE A 294 -6.17 -18.67 14.33
C PHE A 294 -4.78 -18.06 14.56
N VAL A 295 -4.10 -18.49 15.61
CA VAL A 295 -2.71 -18.12 15.92
C VAL A 295 -1.91 -19.41 16.10
N GLY A 296 -1.03 -19.70 15.14
CA GLY A 296 -0.17 -20.89 15.19
C GLY A 296 0.80 -20.87 16.38
N ASP A 297 1.01 -22.03 16.99
CA ASP A 297 2.01 -22.18 18.06
C ASP A 297 3.41 -21.81 17.53
N GLY A 298 4.20 -21.14 18.36
CA GLY A 298 5.52 -20.61 18.02
C GLY A 298 5.51 -19.25 17.30
N SER A 299 4.35 -18.63 17.07
CA SER A 299 4.26 -17.30 16.44
C SER A 299 4.92 -16.21 17.28
N LEU A 300 5.60 -15.26 16.65
CA LEU A 300 6.22 -14.10 17.30
C LEU A 300 5.38 -12.85 17.04
N LEU A 301 4.58 -12.47 18.04
CA LEU A 301 3.62 -11.37 17.92
C LEU A 301 4.22 -9.96 18.16
N PRO A 302 5.10 -9.76 19.17
CA PRO A 302 5.70 -8.45 19.45
C PRO A 302 6.55 -7.93 18.28
N ARG A 303 6.46 -6.62 18.03
CA ARG A 303 7.20 -5.93 16.96
C ARG A 303 8.45 -5.23 17.53
N ALA A 304 9.37 -4.86 16.66
CA ALA A 304 10.62 -4.19 17.01
C ALA A 304 10.37 -2.84 17.71
N GLY A 305 9.29 -2.13 17.36
CA GLY A 305 8.83 -0.95 18.06
C GLY A 305 7.52 -0.41 17.51
N GLY A 306 6.98 0.65 18.12
CA GLY A 306 5.69 1.23 17.70
C GLY A 306 5.68 1.82 16.28
N ALA A 307 6.86 2.15 15.73
CA ALA A 307 7.03 2.67 14.37
C ALA A 307 7.76 1.70 13.43
N ASP A 308 8.09 0.48 13.90
CA ASP A 308 8.82 -0.52 13.13
C ASP A 308 8.06 -1.85 13.20
N ASP A 309 7.35 -2.16 12.12
CA ASP A 309 6.52 -3.35 12.02
C ASP A 309 7.35 -4.63 11.84
N ARG A 310 8.70 -4.62 11.85
CA ARG A 310 9.50 -5.86 11.86
C ARG A 310 9.33 -6.64 13.19
N PRO A 311 9.60 -7.96 13.22
CA PRO A 311 9.52 -8.72 14.46
C PRO A 311 10.51 -8.20 15.51
N MET A 312 10.13 -8.30 16.78
CA MET A 312 11.05 -8.07 17.89
C MET A 312 12.28 -8.98 17.75
N SER A 313 13.47 -8.45 18.07
CA SER A 313 14.71 -9.24 17.99
C SER A 313 14.65 -10.46 18.91
N LEU A 314 15.06 -11.64 18.43
CA LEU A 314 15.17 -12.83 19.28
C LEU A 314 16.18 -12.64 20.43
N SER A 315 17.12 -11.71 20.30
CA SER A 315 18.07 -11.37 21.37
C SER A 315 17.40 -10.79 22.62
N SER A 316 16.19 -10.25 22.50
CA SER A 316 15.40 -9.81 23.66
C SER A 316 14.61 -10.94 24.31
N SER A 317 14.82 -12.19 23.89
CA SER A 317 14.14 -13.39 24.40
C SER A 317 12.61 -13.24 24.48
N PRO A 318 11.93 -12.83 23.38
CA PRO A 318 10.49 -12.70 23.40
C PRO A 318 9.81 -14.05 23.61
N GLU A 319 8.70 -14.04 24.34
CA GLU A 319 7.86 -15.23 24.48
C GLU A 319 7.14 -15.50 23.16
N LEU A 320 7.33 -16.72 22.62
CA LEU A 320 6.60 -17.18 21.45
C LEU A 320 5.20 -17.61 21.87
N TRP A 321 4.24 -17.41 20.98
CA TRP A 321 2.86 -17.77 21.24
C TRP A 321 2.74 -19.26 21.55
N ASN A 322 2.16 -19.57 22.71
CA ASN A 322 1.75 -20.91 23.08
C ASN A 322 0.36 -20.80 23.72
N GLY A 323 -0.64 -21.27 23.00
CA GLY A 323 -2.03 -21.12 23.38
C GLY A 323 -2.46 -21.95 24.58
N PRO A 324 -3.60 -21.62 25.21
CA PRO A 324 -4.23 -22.50 26.17
C PRO A 324 -4.68 -23.82 25.49
N PRO A 325 -4.49 -24.99 26.11
CA PRO A 325 -4.86 -26.29 25.53
C PRO A 325 -6.33 -26.39 25.13
N GLU A 326 -7.23 -25.69 25.85
CA GLU A 326 -8.68 -25.73 25.64
C GLU A 326 -9.11 -25.07 24.32
N LEU A 327 -8.29 -24.18 23.78
CA LEU A 327 -8.50 -23.54 22.47
C LEU A 327 -7.58 -24.13 21.39
N SER A 328 -6.88 -25.22 21.69
CA SER A 328 -5.94 -25.83 20.75
C SER A 328 -6.68 -26.54 19.62
N VAL A 329 -6.35 -26.18 18.39
CA VAL A 329 -6.85 -26.80 17.17
C VAL A 329 -5.70 -27.08 16.21
N GLU A 330 -5.93 -28.00 15.28
CA GLU A 330 -4.99 -28.32 14.21
C GLU A 330 -5.61 -28.04 12.85
N LEU A 331 -4.88 -27.28 12.03
CA LEU A 331 -5.26 -26.94 10.67
C LEU A 331 -4.21 -27.48 9.69
N LEU A 332 -4.66 -28.07 8.58
CA LEU A 332 -3.78 -28.62 7.56
C LEU A 332 -3.38 -27.53 6.57
N THR A 333 -2.09 -27.41 6.29
CA THR A 333 -1.52 -26.60 5.21
C THR A 333 -0.91 -27.49 4.12
N PRO A 334 -0.91 -27.04 2.85
CA PRO A 334 -0.42 -27.84 1.74
C PRO A 334 1.09 -28.10 1.76
N ASN A 335 1.90 -27.20 2.34
CA ASN A 335 3.36 -27.33 2.34
C ASN A 335 3.94 -27.69 3.72
N GLY A 336 3.43 -27.04 4.78
CA GLY A 336 3.87 -27.22 6.17
C GLY A 336 3.19 -28.37 6.92
N GLY A 337 2.19 -29.03 6.34
CA GLY A 337 1.47 -30.13 6.97
C GLY A 337 0.53 -29.66 8.08
N MET A 338 0.43 -30.42 9.16
CA MET A 338 -0.48 -30.07 10.27
C MET A 338 0.11 -28.97 11.15
N VAL A 339 -0.61 -27.86 11.30
CA VAL A 339 -0.22 -26.72 12.13
C VAL A 339 -1.13 -26.65 13.34
N ARG A 340 -0.55 -26.85 14.52
CA ARG A 340 -1.23 -26.64 15.80
C ARG A 340 -1.21 -25.17 16.20
N GLY A 341 -2.28 -24.71 16.85
CA GLY A 341 -2.36 -23.35 17.38
C GLY A 341 -3.64 -23.09 18.15
N THR A 342 -3.87 -21.82 18.49
CA THR A 342 -5.09 -21.34 19.14
C THR A 342 -6.15 -21.01 18.10
N GLY A 343 -7.31 -21.69 18.15
CA GLY A 343 -8.49 -21.35 17.38
C GLY A 343 -9.43 -20.44 18.18
N PHE A 344 -9.75 -19.28 17.62
CA PHE A 344 -10.75 -18.37 18.19
C PHE A 344 -12.10 -18.67 17.54
N PRO A 345 -13.08 -19.26 18.28
CA PRO A 345 -14.38 -19.60 17.71
C PRO A 345 -15.19 -18.36 17.37
N ARG A 346 -16.18 -18.50 16.48
CA ARG A 346 -17.21 -17.48 16.27
C ARG A 346 -17.97 -17.22 17.58
N GLY A 347 -18.25 -15.95 17.86
CA GLY A 347 -18.91 -15.51 19.09
C GLY A 347 -18.13 -14.38 19.76
N LEU A 348 -18.35 -14.19 21.05
CA LEU A 348 -17.63 -13.20 21.85
C LEU A 348 -16.41 -13.85 22.50
N THR A 349 -15.21 -13.40 22.12
CA THR A 349 -13.97 -13.73 22.84
C THR A 349 -13.47 -12.49 23.57
N VAL A 350 -13.16 -12.63 24.85
CA VAL A 350 -12.61 -11.54 25.69
C VAL A 350 -11.17 -11.86 26.06
N ILE A 351 -10.25 -10.96 25.72
CA ILE A 351 -8.82 -11.07 26.05
C ILE A 351 -8.57 -10.24 27.31
N VAL A 352 -8.35 -10.90 28.44
CA VAL A 352 -8.14 -10.27 29.75
C VAL A 352 -6.68 -10.41 30.22
N GLY A 353 -6.26 -9.57 31.16
CA GLY A 353 -4.91 -9.59 31.73
C GLY A 353 -4.43 -8.21 32.18
N GLY A 354 -3.33 -8.16 32.94
CA GLY A 354 -2.73 -6.92 33.43
C GLY A 354 -2.26 -5.98 32.31
N GLY A 355 -1.99 -4.72 32.66
CA GLY A 355 -1.34 -3.78 31.74
C GLY A 355 0.02 -4.30 31.32
N PHE A 356 0.39 -4.16 30.03
CA PHE A 356 1.64 -4.65 29.44
C PHE A 356 1.82 -6.19 29.33
N HIS A 357 0.77 -6.98 29.56
CA HIS A 357 0.81 -8.45 29.42
C HIS A 357 0.48 -8.94 28.00
N GLY A 358 0.68 -8.12 26.96
CA GLY A 358 0.54 -8.57 25.55
C GLY A 358 -0.87 -8.60 24.96
N LYS A 359 -1.92 -8.12 25.67
CA LYS A 359 -3.31 -8.08 25.15
C LYS A 359 -3.42 -7.35 23.81
N SER A 360 -2.98 -6.10 23.76
CA SER A 360 -3.02 -5.29 22.54
C SER A 360 -2.05 -5.82 21.47
N THR A 361 -0.98 -6.53 21.87
CA THR A 361 -0.06 -7.21 20.94
C THR A 361 -0.74 -8.36 20.21
N LEU A 362 -1.49 -9.20 20.93
CA LEU A 362 -2.30 -10.26 20.35
C LEU A 362 -3.38 -9.66 19.43
N LEU A 363 -4.13 -8.67 19.93
CA LEU A 363 -5.20 -8.04 19.14
C LEU A 363 -4.67 -7.36 17.88
N ALA A 364 -3.49 -6.72 17.94
CA ALA A 364 -2.82 -6.14 16.78
C ALA A 364 -2.38 -7.22 15.78
N ALA A 365 -1.89 -8.38 16.25
CA ALA A 365 -1.56 -9.50 15.37
C ALA A 365 -2.82 -10.04 14.66
N LEU A 366 -3.93 -10.20 15.38
CA LEU A 366 -5.22 -10.61 14.82
C LEU A 366 -5.76 -9.58 13.81
N GLN A 367 -5.64 -8.29 14.11
CA GLN A 367 -5.99 -7.21 13.17
C GLN A 367 -5.20 -7.31 11.86
N ARG A 368 -3.93 -7.69 11.94
CA ARG A 368 -3.07 -7.87 10.76
C ARG A 368 -3.29 -9.23 10.08
N GLY A 369 -3.91 -10.20 10.74
CA GLY A 369 -4.16 -11.56 10.23
C GLY A 369 -5.09 -11.63 9.01
N VAL A 370 -5.72 -10.52 8.62
CA VAL A 370 -6.40 -10.40 7.33
C VAL A 370 -5.44 -10.43 6.14
N TYR A 371 -4.14 -10.18 6.37
CA TYR A 371 -3.08 -10.21 5.38
C TYR A 371 -2.15 -11.41 5.58
N ASP A 372 -1.56 -11.89 4.49
CA ASP A 372 -0.43 -12.82 4.55
C ASP A 372 0.86 -12.04 4.90
N HIS A 373 1.75 -12.66 5.65
CA HIS A 373 3.02 -12.06 6.07
C HIS A 373 4.19 -12.80 5.44
N ALA A 374 5.29 -12.07 5.18
CA ALA A 374 6.51 -12.64 4.64
C ALA A 374 7.11 -13.68 5.61
N PRO A 375 7.78 -14.75 5.11
CA PRO A 375 8.48 -15.69 5.97
C PRO A 375 9.47 -14.98 6.91
N GLY A 376 9.50 -15.39 8.18
CA GLY A 376 10.34 -14.78 9.20
C GLY A 376 9.75 -13.51 9.82
N ASP A 377 8.52 -13.12 9.47
CA ASP A 377 7.79 -12.04 10.12
C ASP A 377 7.36 -12.38 11.55
N GLY A 378 7.18 -13.67 11.85
CA GLY A 378 6.66 -14.17 13.11
C GLY A 378 5.14 -14.32 13.13
N ARG A 379 4.42 -13.67 12.19
CA ARG A 379 2.95 -13.71 12.09
C ARG A 379 2.45 -14.45 10.84
N GLU A 380 3.31 -15.17 10.12
CA GLU A 380 2.95 -15.94 8.93
C GLU A 380 1.88 -17.03 9.18
N ARG A 381 1.70 -17.44 10.44
CA ARG A 381 0.66 -18.41 10.88
C ARG A 381 -0.44 -17.76 11.72
N VAL A 382 -0.57 -16.44 11.63
CA VAL A 382 -1.61 -15.66 12.32
C VAL A 382 -2.60 -15.16 11.29
N VAL A 383 -3.81 -15.72 11.33
CA VAL A 383 -4.86 -15.43 10.35
C VAL A 383 -6.16 -15.06 11.04
N ALA A 384 -6.92 -14.17 10.42
CA ALA A 384 -8.28 -13.80 10.80
C ALA A 384 -9.18 -13.84 9.56
N LEU A 385 -10.50 -13.85 9.76
CA LEU A 385 -11.44 -13.66 8.66
C LEU A 385 -11.05 -12.44 7.82
N CYS A 386 -11.09 -12.57 6.51
CA CYS A 386 -10.59 -11.53 5.59
C CYS A 386 -11.35 -10.21 5.66
N ASP A 387 -12.54 -10.21 6.26
CA ASP A 387 -13.41 -9.06 6.48
C ASP A 387 -13.36 -8.55 7.93
N ALA A 388 -12.37 -8.97 8.72
CA ALA A 388 -12.22 -8.51 10.10
C ALA A 388 -11.90 -7.01 10.13
N VAL A 389 -12.63 -6.25 10.95
CA VAL A 389 -12.46 -4.80 11.10
C VAL A 389 -12.15 -4.47 12.55
N LYS A 390 -11.05 -3.73 12.77
CA LYS A 390 -10.83 -3.08 14.07
C LYS A 390 -11.65 -1.81 14.14
N VAL A 391 -12.52 -1.72 15.13
CA VAL A 391 -13.29 -0.51 15.44
C VAL A 391 -12.69 0.20 16.64
N ARG A 392 -12.71 1.54 16.62
CA ARG A 392 -12.20 2.41 17.67
C ARG A 392 -13.00 3.71 17.70
N ALA A 393 -12.82 4.51 18.74
CA ALA A 393 -13.32 5.88 18.75
C ALA A 393 -12.46 6.77 17.83
N GLU A 394 -13.14 7.59 17.03
CA GLU A 394 -12.55 8.52 16.06
C GLU A 394 -13.20 9.89 16.19
N ASP A 395 -12.94 10.54 17.33
CA ASP A 395 -13.51 11.84 17.68
C ASP A 395 -13.22 12.89 16.58
N GLY A 396 -14.26 13.60 16.16
CA GLY A 396 -14.23 14.62 15.12
C GLY A 396 -14.35 14.12 13.68
N ARG A 397 -14.54 12.82 13.43
CA ARG A 397 -14.77 12.34 12.06
C ARG A 397 -16.14 12.77 11.52
N HIS A 398 -16.20 12.92 10.20
CA HIS A 398 -17.46 13.10 9.49
C HIS A 398 -18.22 11.76 9.37
N VAL A 399 -19.54 11.80 9.55
CA VAL A 399 -20.47 10.67 9.36
C VAL A 399 -21.63 11.15 8.52
N SER A 400 -22.10 10.34 7.56
CA SER A 400 -23.23 10.69 6.69
C SER A 400 -24.22 9.56 6.57
N SER A 401 -25.45 9.81 7.00
CA SER A 401 -26.63 8.95 6.83
C SER A 401 -26.44 7.51 7.33
N VAL A 402 -25.78 7.31 8.47
CA VAL A 402 -25.54 5.98 9.06
C VAL A 402 -26.61 5.66 10.11
N ASP A 403 -27.17 4.45 10.09
CA ASP A 403 -28.08 3.99 11.15
C ASP A 403 -27.29 3.55 12.39
N VAL A 404 -27.20 4.44 13.38
CA VAL A 404 -26.59 4.17 14.69
C VAL A 404 -27.63 3.79 15.75
N SER A 405 -28.91 3.67 15.38
CA SER A 405 -30.00 3.35 16.31
C SER A 405 -29.86 2.03 17.09
N PRO A 406 -29.14 1.00 16.60
CA PRO A 406 -28.87 -0.21 17.39
C PRO A 406 -27.99 0.03 18.63
N LEU A 407 -27.20 1.10 18.64
CA LEU A 407 -26.24 1.41 19.72
C LEU A 407 -26.58 2.70 20.47
N ILE A 408 -27.25 3.65 19.81
CA ILE A 408 -27.58 4.97 20.35
C ILE A 408 -29.06 5.25 20.08
N SER A 409 -29.88 5.30 21.13
CA SER A 409 -31.33 5.53 21.03
C SER A 409 -31.67 7.00 20.80
N THR A 410 -30.94 7.90 21.46
CA THR A 410 -31.35 9.28 21.71
C THR A 410 -30.14 10.20 21.56
N LEU A 411 -30.33 11.33 20.87
CA LEU A 411 -29.29 12.33 20.69
C LEU A 411 -29.66 13.62 21.45
N PRO A 412 -28.68 14.33 22.08
CA PRO A 412 -28.96 15.49 22.94
C PRO A 412 -29.72 16.65 22.27
N ARG A 413 -29.73 16.72 20.92
CA ARG A 413 -30.39 17.77 20.14
C ARG A 413 -31.60 17.28 19.32
N GLY A 414 -32.13 16.09 19.62
CA GLY A 414 -33.28 15.54 18.90
C GLY A 414 -32.99 15.14 17.45
N GLY A 415 -31.72 14.87 17.12
CA GLY A 415 -31.33 14.34 15.82
C GLY A 415 -31.78 12.90 15.62
N GLY A 416 -32.06 12.49 14.38
CA GLY A 416 -32.40 11.11 14.05
C GLY A 416 -31.18 10.18 14.14
N THR A 417 -31.35 9.02 14.76
CA THR A 417 -30.31 7.98 14.90
C THR A 417 -30.31 6.97 13.75
N ARG A 418 -31.42 6.87 13.00
CA ARG A 418 -31.56 5.97 11.83
C ARG A 418 -30.85 6.46 10.56
N ALA A 419 -30.50 7.73 10.51
CA ALA A 419 -29.79 8.37 9.41
C ALA A 419 -28.87 9.46 9.98
N PHE A 420 -28.06 9.08 10.97
CA PHE A 420 -27.20 9.99 11.68
C PHE A 420 -26.15 10.59 10.74
N SER A 421 -26.04 11.93 10.77
CA SER A 421 -25.04 12.69 10.03
C SER A 421 -24.41 13.73 10.95
N SER A 422 -23.09 13.86 10.91
CA SER A 422 -22.35 14.89 11.65
C SER A 422 -21.07 15.24 10.91
N ALA A 423 -20.69 16.52 10.95
CA ALA A 423 -19.35 16.96 10.52
C ALA A 423 -18.29 16.82 11.63
N ASP A 424 -18.72 16.51 12.85
CA ASP A 424 -17.92 16.47 14.08
C ASP A 424 -18.53 15.44 15.03
N ALA A 425 -18.36 14.15 14.75
CA ALA A 425 -18.93 13.08 15.57
C ALA A 425 -18.12 12.90 16.87
N SER A 426 -18.81 12.78 18.00
CA SER A 426 -18.17 12.47 19.28
C SER A 426 -17.56 11.07 19.30
N GLY A 427 -16.68 10.77 20.26
CA GLY A 427 -16.10 9.43 20.43
C GLY A 427 -17.10 8.26 20.40
N SER A 428 -18.26 8.35 21.07
CA SER A 428 -19.27 7.28 21.06
C SER A 428 -20.05 7.19 19.75
N THR A 429 -20.45 8.34 19.18
CA THR A 429 -21.20 8.36 17.91
C THR A 429 -20.32 7.95 16.72
N SER A 430 -19.04 8.32 16.71
CA SER A 430 -18.06 7.88 15.71
C SER A 430 -17.78 6.38 15.78
N GLN A 431 -17.65 5.81 16.99
CA GLN A 431 -17.45 4.36 17.14
C GLN A 431 -18.71 3.58 16.79
N ALA A 432 -19.90 4.06 17.18
CA ALA A 432 -21.17 3.44 16.80
C ALA A 432 -21.37 3.45 15.27
N ALA A 433 -21.05 4.57 14.62
CA ALA A 433 -21.04 4.66 13.17
C ALA A 433 -20.04 3.70 12.54
N SER A 434 -18.82 3.60 13.08
CA SER A 434 -17.79 2.67 12.58
C SER A 434 -18.24 1.20 12.66
N ILE A 435 -18.96 0.82 13.72
CA ILE A 435 -19.53 -0.52 13.85
C ILE A 435 -20.62 -0.75 12.79
N ALA A 436 -21.55 0.20 12.64
CA ALA A 436 -22.62 0.11 11.65
C ALA A 436 -22.07 0.02 10.21
N GLU A 437 -21.11 0.87 9.86
CA GLU A 437 -20.41 0.87 8.57
C GLU A 437 -19.65 -0.44 8.33
N ALA A 438 -18.98 -0.99 9.35
CA ALA A 438 -18.29 -2.27 9.23
C ALA A 438 -19.26 -3.43 8.97
N VAL A 439 -20.42 -3.43 9.65
CA VAL A 439 -21.48 -4.41 9.43
C VAL A 439 -22.10 -4.24 8.04
N GLU A 440 -22.36 -3.01 7.61
CA GLU A 440 -22.85 -2.70 6.26
C GLU A 440 -21.87 -3.16 5.17
N ALA A 441 -20.57 -3.00 5.41
CA ALA A 441 -19.51 -3.49 4.53
C ALA A 441 -19.34 -5.02 4.54
N GLY A 442 -20.10 -5.75 5.37
CA GLY A 442 -20.11 -7.22 5.43
C GLY A 442 -19.10 -7.82 6.39
N SER A 443 -18.58 -7.06 7.36
CA SER A 443 -17.65 -7.58 8.36
C SER A 443 -18.30 -8.67 9.22
N ARG A 444 -17.61 -9.81 9.38
CA ARG A 444 -18.06 -10.93 10.24
C ARG A 444 -17.26 -11.02 11.54
N LEU A 445 -16.22 -10.20 11.70
CA LEU A 445 -15.40 -10.14 12.91
C LEU A 445 -15.07 -8.68 13.23
N LEU A 446 -15.58 -8.19 14.36
CA LEU A 446 -15.21 -6.90 14.92
C LEU A 446 -14.13 -7.09 16.00
N LEU A 447 -13.02 -6.38 15.86
CA LEU A 447 -11.94 -6.35 16.84
C LEU A 447 -12.04 -5.04 17.62
N VAL A 448 -12.16 -5.13 18.95
CA VAL A 448 -12.34 -3.97 19.83
C VAL A 448 -11.23 -3.96 20.87
N ASP A 449 -10.60 -2.80 21.03
CA ASP A 449 -9.60 -2.55 22.06
C ASP A 449 -10.14 -1.49 23.02
N GLU A 450 -10.27 -1.84 24.30
CA GLU A 450 -10.81 -0.94 25.32
C GLU A 450 -10.01 0.36 25.41
N ASP A 451 -8.68 0.29 25.30
CA ASP A 451 -7.76 1.44 25.39
C ASP A 451 -7.97 2.47 24.27
N THR A 452 -8.66 2.10 23.18
CA THR A 452 -8.96 3.00 22.04
C THR A 452 -10.45 3.16 21.77
N SER A 453 -11.30 2.71 22.70
CA SER A 453 -12.76 2.80 22.59
C SER A 453 -13.34 3.91 23.46
N ALA A 454 -14.53 4.37 23.09
CA ALA A 454 -15.30 5.30 23.90
C ALA A 454 -15.92 4.55 25.08
N THR A 455 -15.49 4.86 26.32
CA THR A 455 -15.92 4.16 27.54
C THR A 455 -17.44 4.15 27.70
N ASN A 456 -18.10 5.26 27.38
CA ASN A 456 -19.55 5.41 27.44
C ASN A 456 -20.31 4.54 26.44
N LEU A 457 -19.65 4.04 25.39
CA LEU A 457 -20.23 3.05 24.47
C LEU A 457 -20.01 1.61 24.97
N MET A 458 -18.87 1.36 25.63
CA MET A 458 -18.47 0.02 26.06
C MET A 458 -19.17 -0.45 27.34
N ILE A 459 -19.46 0.46 28.27
CA ILE A 459 -20.03 0.13 29.57
C ILE A 459 -21.24 0.99 29.91
N ARG A 460 -22.18 0.40 30.65
CA ARG A 460 -23.28 1.13 31.30
C ARG A 460 -23.13 1.01 32.81
N ASP A 461 -22.79 2.11 33.46
CA ASP A 461 -22.60 2.16 34.92
C ASP A 461 -23.95 2.32 35.64
N ALA A 462 -24.17 1.55 36.71
CA ALA A 462 -25.42 1.61 37.49
C ALA A 462 -25.57 2.93 38.27
N ARG A 463 -24.47 3.49 38.80
CA ARG A 463 -24.46 4.77 39.52
C ARG A 463 -24.72 5.94 38.56
N MET A 464 -24.19 5.86 37.34
CA MET A 464 -24.48 6.89 36.33
C MET A 464 -25.97 6.94 35.97
N ARG A 465 -26.64 5.78 35.89
CA ARG A 465 -28.09 5.70 35.66
C ARG A 465 -28.94 6.23 36.81
N GLU A 466 -28.44 6.18 38.05
CA GLU A 466 -29.10 6.80 39.20
C GLU A 466 -28.99 8.34 39.14
N LEU A 467 -27.89 8.86 38.59
CA LEU A 467 -27.62 10.30 38.47
C LEU A 467 -28.23 10.93 37.20
N VAL A 468 -28.27 10.19 36.10
CA VAL A 468 -28.79 10.62 34.81
C VAL A 468 -30.01 9.76 34.49
N ALA A 469 -31.19 10.36 34.52
CA ALA A 469 -32.45 9.67 34.25
C ALA A 469 -32.39 8.95 32.89
N ALA A 470 -32.88 7.71 32.82
CA ALA A 470 -32.83 6.85 31.62
C ALA A 470 -33.48 7.45 30.36
N GLU A 471 -34.30 8.49 30.52
CA GLU A 471 -34.95 9.25 29.44
C GLU A 471 -34.02 10.30 28.80
N ARG A 472 -32.82 10.52 29.36
CA ARG A 472 -31.84 11.53 28.93
C ARG A 472 -30.47 10.96 28.53
N GLU A 473 -30.30 9.64 28.61
CA GLU A 473 -29.21 8.89 27.95
C GLU A 473 -29.68 8.37 26.58
#